data_AF-A0A7C0X3U2-F1
#
_entry.id   AF-A0A7C0X3U2-F1
#
_cell.length_a   1.000
_cell.length_b   1.000
_cell.length_c   1.000
_cell.angle_alpha   90.00
_cell.angle_beta   90.00
_cell.angle_gamma   90.00
#
_symmetry.space_group_name_H-M   'P 1'
#
loop_
_entity.id
_entity.type
_entity.pdbx_description
1 polymer ?
#
loop_
_entity_poly.entity_id
_entity_poly.type
_entity_poly.pdbx_seq_one_letter_code
_entity_poly.pdbx_strand_id
1 'polypeptide(L)'
;AIAVNKVLADLEDAAVRLAVVDVLSPALKIFDFESVYTFTQSIRMKLRKEGVTALFLLDKEMHDEMSLSSMQDIFDGLIEIERQRVGDRIERKIGVIYMDRTYFESGYKTLEISREGIRVVSEGAS
;
A
#
# COMPACT_ATOMS: atom_id res chain seq x y z
N ALA A 1 14.27 -10.07 -11.93
CA ALA A 1 12.87 -10.43 -12.25
C ALA A 1 12.58 -10.21 -13.74
N ILE A 2 12.64 -11.27 -14.55
CA ILE A 2 12.41 -11.25 -16.01
C ILE A 2 10.96 -10.87 -16.35
N ALA A 3 9.99 -11.40 -15.60
CA ALA A 3 8.56 -11.13 -15.82
C ALA A 3 8.20 -9.63 -15.73
N VAL A 4 8.73 -8.94 -14.71
CA VAL A 4 8.50 -7.49 -14.54
C VAL A 4 9.10 -6.69 -15.70
N ASN A 5 10.27 -7.07 -16.23
CA ASN A 5 10.85 -6.38 -17.40
C ASN A 5 9.94 -6.48 -18.62
N LYS A 6 9.37 -7.66 -18.85
CA LYS A 6 8.50 -7.90 -20.01
C LYS A 6 7.25 -7.03 -19.97
N VAL A 7 6.57 -7.01 -18.82
CA VAL A 7 5.35 -6.19 -18.65
C VAL A 7 5.65 -4.69 -18.77
N LEU A 8 6.80 -4.23 -18.28
CA LEU A 8 7.18 -2.82 -18.41
C LEU A 8 7.42 -2.41 -19.86
N ALA A 9 8.03 -3.29 -20.67
CA ALA A 9 8.22 -3.05 -22.10
C ALA A 9 6.87 -2.97 -22.84
N ASP A 10 5.91 -3.81 -22.48
CA ASP A 10 4.56 -3.79 -23.07
C ASP A 10 3.75 -2.52 -22.72
N LEU A 11 4.21 -1.71 -21.74
CA LEU A 11 3.54 -0.51 -21.26
C LEU A 11 4.27 0.80 -21.63
N GLU A 12 5.27 0.73 -22.51
CA GLU A 12 6.14 1.88 -22.84
C GLU A 12 5.33 3.11 -23.33
N ASP A 13 4.29 2.87 -24.13
CA ASP A 13 3.42 3.93 -24.71
C ASP A 13 2.22 4.30 -23.82
N ALA A 14 2.07 3.72 -22.62
CA ALA A 14 0.92 3.98 -21.76
C ALA A 14 1.02 5.37 -21.11
N ALA A 15 -0.05 6.17 -21.26
CA ALA A 15 -0.12 7.51 -20.66
C ALA A 15 -0.03 7.51 -19.12
N VAL A 16 -0.47 6.43 -18.47
CA VAL A 16 -0.37 6.21 -17.03
C VAL A 16 0.10 4.79 -16.79
N ARG A 17 1.10 4.63 -15.92
CA ARG A 17 1.65 3.33 -15.54
C ARG A 17 1.50 3.13 -14.04
N LEU A 18 0.62 2.19 -13.68
CA LEU A 18 0.32 1.83 -12.29
C LEU A 18 0.74 0.37 -12.05
N ALA A 19 1.29 0.10 -10.87
CA ALA A 19 1.56 -1.25 -10.40
C ALA A 19 0.93 -1.47 -9.02
N VAL A 20 0.36 -2.66 -8.81
CA VAL A 20 -0.05 -3.14 -7.49
C VAL A 20 0.76 -4.38 -7.17
N VAL A 21 1.45 -4.37 -6.03
CA VAL A 21 2.29 -5.46 -5.55
C VAL A 21 1.65 -6.06 -4.31
N ASP A 22 0.89 -7.13 -4.51
CA ASP A 22 0.16 -7.86 -3.47
C ASP A 22 0.83 -9.22 -3.19
N VAL A 23 2.01 -9.17 -2.57
CA VAL A 23 2.77 -10.39 -2.23
C VAL A 23 3.56 -10.27 -0.93
N LEU A 24 3.65 -9.08 -0.33
CA LEU A 24 4.55 -8.86 0.80
C LEU A 24 4.13 -9.67 2.03
N SER A 25 2.85 -9.62 2.38
CA SER A 25 2.30 -10.38 3.50
C SER A 25 2.49 -11.89 3.41
N PRO A 26 2.16 -12.58 2.30
CA PRO A 26 2.47 -14.00 2.17
C PRO A 26 3.98 -14.27 2.06
N ALA A 27 4.77 -13.38 1.45
CA ALA A 27 6.22 -13.56 1.36
C ALA A 27 6.89 -13.52 2.74
N LEU A 28 6.51 -12.58 3.60
CA LEU A 28 6.99 -12.45 4.99
C LEU A 28 6.59 -13.63 5.88
N LYS A 29 5.59 -14.42 5.48
CA LYS A 29 5.23 -15.68 6.17
C LYS A 29 6.11 -16.87 5.80
N ILE A 30 6.70 -16.86 4.61
CA ILE A 30 7.38 -18.03 4.02
C ILE A 30 8.90 -17.85 4.03
N PHE A 31 9.36 -16.61 3.81
CA PHE A 31 10.76 -16.24 3.70
C PHE A 31 11.20 -15.39 4.89
N ASP A 32 12.50 -15.29 5.10
CA ASP A 32 13.07 -14.39 6.11
C ASP A 32 12.85 -12.91 5.74
N PHE A 33 12.83 -12.05 6.76
CA PHE A 33 12.57 -10.63 6.59
C PHE A 33 13.58 -9.94 5.66
N GLU A 34 14.87 -10.27 5.77
CA GLU A 34 15.94 -9.63 5.00
C GLU A 34 15.80 -9.90 3.49
N SER A 35 15.46 -11.15 3.12
CA SER A 35 15.16 -11.54 1.76
C SER A 35 13.98 -10.75 1.18
N VAL A 36 12.88 -10.64 1.94
CA VAL A 36 11.69 -9.91 1.49
C VAL A 36 11.96 -8.42 1.42
N TYR A 37 12.66 -7.85 2.40
CA TYR A 37 13.06 -6.45 2.45
C TYR A 37 13.90 -6.06 1.22
N THR A 38 14.93 -6.85 0.91
CA THR A 38 15.80 -6.65 -0.26
C THR A 38 15.02 -6.77 -1.57
N PHE A 39 14.12 -7.75 -1.66
CA PHE A 39 13.23 -7.91 -2.80
C PHE A 39 12.34 -6.68 -3.00
N THR A 40 11.67 -6.21 -1.94
CA THR A 40 10.78 -5.04 -1.97
C THR A 40 11.53 -3.79 -2.41
N GLN A 41 12.71 -3.53 -1.85
CA GLN A 41 13.56 -2.41 -2.29
C GLN A 41 13.93 -2.51 -3.77
N SER A 42 14.34 -3.69 -4.24
CA SER A 42 14.72 -3.90 -5.64
C SER A 42 13.57 -3.63 -6.60
N ILE A 43 12.37 -4.14 -6.29
CA ILE A 43 11.17 -3.90 -7.10
C ILE A 43 10.76 -2.43 -7.07
N ARG A 44 10.74 -1.79 -5.89
CA ARG A 44 10.43 -0.36 -5.77
C ARG A 44 11.39 0.49 -6.60
N MET A 45 12.70 0.29 -6.46
CA MET A 45 13.70 1.06 -7.22
C MET A 45 13.51 0.91 -8.72
N LYS A 46 13.21 -0.31 -9.17
CA LYS A 46 12.94 -0.58 -10.59
C LYS A 46 11.68 0.14 -11.09
N LEU A 47 10.55 -0.01 -10.40
CA LEU A 47 9.30 0.67 -10.77
C LEU A 47 9.46 2.20 -10.79
N ARG A 48 10.16 2.74 -9.78
CA ARG A 48 10.47 4.16 -9.69
C ARG A 48 11.33 4.65 -10.85
N LYS A 49 12.38 3.90 -11.24
CA LYS A 49 13.25 4.23 -12.37
C LYS A 49 12.46 4.33 -13.69
N GLU A 50 11.46 3.46 -13.84
CA GLU A 50 10.59 3.42 -15.01
C GLU A 50 9.40 4.40 -14.91
N GLY A 51 9.34 5.27 -13.89
CA GLY A 51 8.26 6.24 -13.74
C GLY A 51 6.88 5.62 -13.48
N VAL A 52 6.84 4.43 -12.87
CA VAL A 52 5.60 3.73 -12.51
C VAL A 52 5.17 4.13 -11.09
N THR A 53 3.92 4.54 -10.92
CA THR A 53 3.32 4.69 -9.59
C THR A 53 2.95 3.32 -9.05
N ALA A 54 3.48 2.95 -7.89
CA ALA A 54 3.33 1.62 -7.33
C ALA A 54 2.64 1.65 -5.96
N LEU A 55 1.65 0.78 -5.77
CA LEU A 55 1.04 0.48 -4.49
C LEU A 55 1.51 -0.90 -4.02
N PHE A 56 2.04 -0.97 -2.80
CA PHE A 56 2.43 -2.22 -2.16
C PHE A 56 1.42 -2.53 -1.06
N LEU A 57 0.89 -3.76 -1.05
CA LEU A 57 -0.09 -4.17 -0.06
C LEU A 57 0.59 -4.97 1.06
N LEU A 58 0.25 -4.62 2.30
CA LEU A 58 0.76 -5.25 3.50
C LEU A 58 -0.36 -5.30 4.55
N ASP A 59 -0.67 -6.50 5.02
CA ASP A 59 -1.56 -6.76 6.15
C ASP A 59 -0.79 -6.57 7.46
N LYS A 60 -1.09 -5.48 8.17
CA LYS A 60 -0.41 -5.12 9.42
C LYS A 60 -0.62 -6.14 10.53
N GLU A 61 -1.72 -6.90 10.52
CA GLU A 61 -2.04 -7.87 11.59
C GLU A 61 -1.22 -9.17 11.49
N MET A 62 -0.48 -9.35 10.40
CA MET A 62 0.33 -10.55 10.16
C MET A 62 1.80 -10.43 10.57
N HIS A 63 2.23 -9.27 11.06
CA HIS A 63 3.65 -8.96 11.28
C HIS A 63 3.87 -8.30 12.63
N ASP A 64 5.06 -8.50 13.22
CA ASP A 64 5.45 -7.77 14.42
C ASP A 64 5.74 -6.28 14.11
N GLU A 65 5.63 -5.43 15.13
CA GLU A 65 5.76 -3.98 14.99
C GLU A 65 7.12 -3.55 14.41
N MET A 66 8.21 -4.25 14.76
CA MET A 66 9.55 -3.92 14.31
C MET A 66 9.72 -4.21 12.82
N SER A 67 9.29 -5.39 12.38
CA SER A 67 9.29 -5.77 10.95
C SER A 67 8.40 -4.84 10.13
N LEU A 68 7.21 -4.50 10.66
CA LEU A 68 6.27 -3.59 10.00
C LEU A 68 6.87 -2.19 9.82
N SER A 69 7.39 -1.59 10.90
CA SER A 69 8.06 -0.29 10.88
C SER A 69 9.22 -0.27 9.89
N SER A 70 10.09 -1.29 9.93
CA SER A 70 11.24 -1.39 9.04
C SER A 70 10.81 -1.50 7.57
N MET A 71 9.74 -2.25 7.27
CA MET A 71 9.21 -2.37 5.91
C MET A 71 8.62 -1.03 5.43
N GLN A 72 7.95 -0.28 6.31
CA GLN A 72 7.36 1.02 5.99
C GLN A 72 8.41 2.04 5.55
N ASP A 73 9.59 2.07 6.18
CA ASP A 73 10.69 2.99 5.86
C ASP A 73 11.16 2.93 4.39
N ILE A 74 10.82 1.87 3.65
CA ILE A 74 11.14 1.75 2.22
C ILE A 74 10.28 2.69 1.37
N PHE A 75 9.07 3.01 1.79
CA PHE A 75 8.06 3.70 0.98
C PHE A 75 8.06 5.20 1.20
N ASP A 76 7.73 5.94 0.14
CA ASP A 76 7.58 7.41 0.14
C ASP A 76 6.16 7.86 0.50
N GLY A 77 5.27 6.93 0.82
CA GLY A 77 3.97 7.22 1.39
C GLY A 77 3.33 5.99 2.00
N LEU A 78 2.49 6.20 3.01
CA LEU A 78 1.76 5.17 3.72
C LEU A 78 0.29 5.56 3.85
N ILE A 79 -0.57 4.68 3.32
CA ILE A 79 -2.02 4.74 3.50
C ILE A 79 -2.40 3.53 4.34
N GLU A 80 -3.07 3.79 5.47
CA GLU A 80 -3.52 2.75 6.37
C GLU A 80 -5.03 2.59 6.27
N ILE A 81 -5.49 1.33 6.25
CA ILE A 81 -6.89 0.97 6.37
C ILE A 81 -7.06 0.17 7.65
N GLU A 82 -7.87 0.68 8.56
CA GLU A 82 -8.20 0.01 9.81
C GLU A 82 -9.61 -0.57 9.76
N ARG A 83 -9.79 -1.69 10.46
CA ARG A 83 -11.09 -2.32 10.67
C ARG A 83 -11.37 -2.36 12.16
N GLN A 84 -12.46 -1.74 12.60
CA GLN A 84 -12.90 -1.79 13.99
C GLN A 84 -14.28 -2.43 14.08
N ARG A 85 -14.48 -3.28 15.10
CA ARG A 85 -15.81 -3.81 15.42
C ARG A 85 -16.48 -2.86 16.41
N VAL A 86 -17.63 -2.30 16.03
CA VAL A 86 -18.45 -1.41 16.86
C VAL A 86 -19.82 -2.05 17.03
N GLY A 87 -20.03 -2.69 18.18
CA GLY A 87 -21.21 -3.54 18.42
C GLY A 87 -21.27 -4.72 17.45
N ASP A 88 -22.35 -4.80 16.68
CA ASP A 88 -22.59 -5.80 15.64
C ASP A 88 -22.03 -5.40 14.27
N ARG A 89 -21.53 -4.17 14.12
CA ARG A 89 -21.03 -3.61 12.86
C ARG A 89 -19.52 -3.66 12.75
N ILE A 90 -19.07 -3.73 11.50
CA ILE A 90 -17.66 -3.56 11.13
C ILE A 90 -17.54 -2.19 10.49
N GLU A 91 -16.89 -1.29 11.21
CA GLU A 91 -16.50 0.01 10.68
C GLU A 91 -15.10 -0.10 10.07
N ARG A 92 -14.87 0.66 9.01
CA ARG A 92 -13.56 0.75 8.37
C ARG A 92 -13.16 2.21 8.31
N LYS A 93 -11.88 2.47 8.53
CA LYS A 93 -11.30 3.80 8.44
C LYS A 93 -10.10 3.76 7.51
N ILE A 94 -9.85 4.86 6.81
CA ILE A 94 -8.68 5.06 5.96
C ILE A 94 -7.97 6.33 6.38
N GLY A 95 -6.65 6.29 6.45
CA GLY A 95 -5.81 7.44 6.81
C GLY A 95 -4.56 7.49 5.95
N VAL A 96 -4.15 8.70 5.58
CA VAL A 96 -2.79 8.93 5.06
C VAL A 96 -1.90 9.21 6.26
N ILE A 97 -0.92 8.33 6.50
CA ILE A 97 -0.01 8.44 7.65
C ILE A 97 1.13 9.40 7.32
N TYR A 98 1.75 9.20 6.17
CA TYR A 98 2.72 10.15 5.61
C TYR A 98 2.73 10.05 4.08
N MET A 99 3.17 11.12 3.43
CA MET A 99 3.42 11.14 2.00
C MET A 99 4.46 12.21 1.65
N ASP A 100 5.52 11.79 0.99
CA ASP A 100 6.61 12.67 0.59
C ASP A 100 6.13 13.70 -0.44
N ARG A 101 6.61 14.94 -0.29
CA ARG A 101 6.50 16.01 -1.31
C ARG A 101 5.06 16.39 -1.69
N THR A 102 4.07 16.06 -0.87
CA THR A 102 2.70 16.52 -1.06
C THR A 102 2.03 16.88 0.26
N TYR A 103 1.08 17.80 0.21
CA TYR A 103 0.15 17.98 1.31
C TYR A 103 -0.86 16.84 1.31
N PHE A 104 -1.26 16.40 2.50
CA PHE A 104 -2.36 15.46 2.70
C PHE A 104 -3.15 15.88 3.94
N GLU A 105 -4.44 15.56 3.96
CA GLU A 105 -5.25 15.74 5.15
C GLU A 105 -4.90 14.67 6.18
N SER A 106 -4.45 15.10 7.36
CA SER A 106 -4.15 14.21 8.47
C SER A 106 -5.44 13.68 9.11
N GLY A 107 -5.40 12.43 9.55
CA GLY A 107 -6.49 11.80 10.30
C GLY A 107 -7.19 10.69 9.52
N TYR A 108 -7.96 9.92 10.27
CA TYR A 108 -8.74 8.81 9.72
C TYR A 108 -10.11 9.29 9.27
N LYS A 109 -10.52 8.84 8.08
CA LYS A 109 -11.85 9.04 7.53
C LYS A 109 -12.59 7.72 7.41
N THR A 110 -13.91 7.76 7.51
CA THR A 110 -14.74 6.56 7.34
C THR A 110 -14.65 6.04 5.91
N LEU A 111 -14.42 4.74 5.76
CA LEU A 111 -14.32 4.03 4.49
C LEU A 111 -15.53 3.12 4.31
N GLU A 112 -16.38 3.44 3.34
CA GLU A 112 -17.51 2.61 2.95
C GLU A 112 -17.13 1.70 1.78
N ILE A 113 -17.47 0.42 1.89
CA ILE A 113 -17.34 -0.55 0.82
C ILE A 113 -18.73 -1.12 0.56
N SER A 114 -19.23 -0.90 -0.64
CA SER A 114 -20.55 -1.35 -1.08
C SER A 114 -20.46 -1.99 -2.46
N ARG A 115 -21.61 -2.43 -3.01
CA ARG A 115 -21.69 -2.90 -4.40
C ARG A 115 -21.34 -1.81 -5.42
N GLU A 116 -21.45 -0.54 -5.03
CA GLU A 116 -21.14 0.62 -5.87
C GLU A 116 -19.65 0.99 -5.84
N GLY A 117 -18.86 0.29 -5.02
CA GLY A 117 -17.42 0.48 -4.90
C GLY A 117 -17.00 0.98 -3.52
N ILE A 118 -15.83 1.61 -3.49
CA ILE A 118 -15.16 2.11 -2.29
C ILE A 118 -15.34 3.64 -2.23
N ARG A 119 -15.78 4.17 -1.09
CA ARG A 119 -15.98 5.61 -0.88
C ARG A 119 -15.36 6.05 0.44
N VAL A 120 -14.71 7.21 0.42
CA VAL A 120 -14.29 7.92 1.63
C VAL A 120 -15.40 8.88 2.01
N VAL A 121 -15.97 8.70 3.19
CA VAL A 121 -17.04 9.56 3.71
C VAL A 121 -16.40 10.67 4.52
N SER A 122 -16.64 11.91 4.13
CA SER A 122 -16.32 13.08 4.96
C SER A 122 -17.29 13.10 6.14
N GLU A 123 -16.78 12.96 7.37
CA GLU A 123 -17.58 13.31 8.55
C GLU A 123 -17.88 14.81 8.46
N GLY A 124 -19.18 15.15 8.41
CA GLY A 124 -19.61 16.54 8.32
C GLY A 124 -19.07 17.33 9.51
N ALA A 125 -18.52 18.51 9.26
CA ALA A 125 -18.29 19.51 10.30
C ALA A 125 -19.63 19.76 11.00
N SER A 126 -19.76 19.24 12.22
CA SER A 126 -20.84 19.58 13.16
C SER A 126 -20.72 21.03 13.60
#